data_AF-A0AAJ5DER8-F1
#
_entry.id   AF-A0AAJ5DER8-F1
#
_cell.length_a   1.000
_cell.length_b   1.000
_cell.length_c   1.000
_cell.angle_alpha   90.00
_cell.angle_beta   90.00
_cell.angle_gamma   90.00
#
_symmetry.space_group_name_H-M   'P 1'
#
loop_
_entity.id
_entity.type
_entity.pdbx_description
1 polymer ?
#
loop_
_entity_poly.entity_id
_entity_poly.type
_entity_poly.pdbx_seq_one_letter_code
_entity_poly.pdbx_strand_id
1 'polypeptide(L)'
;MHLEECQKAVKEFMTLIDEMGTLSLKQTVSFDLSHIGLSIDKEIAYKHLLQLVQHANTHGIILMVSMEESSKTDAILDIYKKITAQYDNIGITVQAHLYRTEMDLQELVQYPGKIRIVKGAFQEPSTMAMERSEALNRRYLQL
;
A
#
# COMPACT_ATOMS: atom_id res chain seq x y z
N MET A 1 -1.96 -3.03 -18.98
CA MET A 1 -1.08 -1.95 -18.51
C MET A 1 0.29 -2.18 -19.09
N HIS A 2 0.86 -1.19 -19.77
CA HIS A 2 2.18 -1.26 -20.38
C HIS A 2 3.22 -0.56 -19.49
N LEU A 3 4.50 -0.97 -19.58
CA LEU A 3 5.58 -0.37 -18.78
C LEU A 3 5.66 1.15 -18.92
N GLU A 4 5.39 1.67 -20.11
CA GLU A 4 5.37 3.12 -20.38
C GLU A 4 4.27 3.85 -19.59
N GLU A 5 3.09 3.23 -19.42
CA GLU A 5 2.00 3.78 -18.62
C GLU A 5 2.39 3.83 -17.14
N CYS A 6 3.04 2.78 -16.62
CA CYS A 6 3.56 2.77 -15.26
C CYS A 6 4.60 3.87 -15.04
N GLN A 7 5.50 4.09 -16.00
CA GLN A 7 6.49 5.17 -15.93
C GLN A 7 5.84 6.55 -15.96
N LYS A 8 4.75 6.72 -16.72
CA LYS A 8 3.95 7.96 -16.71
C LYS A 8 3.29 8.17 -15.35
N ALA A 9 2.66 7.14 -14.79
CA ALA A 9 2.06 7.21 -13.45
C ALA A 9 3.08 7.58 -12.37
N VAL A 10 4.30 7.00 -12.40
CA VAL A 10 5.37 7.38 -11.47
C VAL A 10 5.73 8.87 -11.61
N LYS A 11 5.87 9.37 -12.85
CA LYS A 11 6.14 10.80 -13.09
C LYS A 11 5.02 11.69 -12.56
N GLU A 12 3.76 11.30 -12.76
CA GLU A 12 2.61 12.03 -12.24
C GLU A 12 2.61 12.09 -10.71
N PHE A 13 2.92 10.98 -10.03
CA PHE A 13 3.08 10.97 -8.57
C PHE A 13 4.25 11.84 -8.10
N MET A 14 5.39 11.86 -8.82
CA MET A 14 6.51 12.74 -8.50
C MET A 14 6.10 14.22 -8.58
N THR A 15 5.43 14.62 -9.66
CA THR A 15 4.91 16.00 -9.81
C THR A 15 3.92 16.35 -8.70
N LEU A 16 3.00 15.43 -8.35
CA LEU A 16 2.07 15.63 -7.26
C LEU A 16 2.81 15.83 -5.92
N ILE A 17 3.84 15.03 -5.65
CA ILE A 17 4.67 15.14 -4.45
C ILE A 17 5.39 16.51 -4.41
N ASP A 18 5.94 16.97 -5.54
CA ASP A 18 6.58 18.30 -5.64
C ASP A 18 5.61 19.43 -5.30
N GLU A 19 4.42 19.42 -5.91
CA GLU A 19 3.38 20.42 -5.69
C GLU A 19 2.92 20.42 -4.23
N MET A 20 2.65 19.23 -3.69
CA MET A 20 2.28 19.01 -2.29
C MET A 20 3.38 19.48 -1.33
N GLY A 21 4.65 19.28 -1.68
CA GLY A 21 5.79 19.71 -0.87
C GLY A 21 5.89 21.23 -0.66
N THR A 22 5.20 22.03 -1.46
CA THR A 22 5.11 23.49 -1.28
C THR A 22 4.11 23.93 -0.20
N LEU A 23 3.24 23.00 0.23
CA LEU A 23 2.18 23.27 1.20
C LEU A 23 2.70 23.06 2.63
N SER A 24 2.36 23.96 3.56
CA SER A 24 2.72 23.85 4.98
C SER A 24 1.79 22.91 5.76
N LEU A 25 1.53 21.71 5.23
CA LEU A 25 0.63 20.72 5.82
C LEU A 25 1.27 19.33 5.83
N LYS A 26 0.93 18.53 6.85
CA LYS A 26 1.24 17.09 6.86
C LYS A 26 0.38 16.39 5.82
N GLN A 27 1.02 15.65 4.94
CA GLN A 27 0.38 15.13 3.74
C GLN A 27 0.64 13.64 3.55
N THR A 28 -0.27 12.97 2.86
CA THR A 28 -0.16 11.55 2.52
C THR A 28 -0.68 11.31 1.13
N VAL A 29 0.10 10.63 0.30
CA VAL A 29 -0.30 10.18 -1.04
C VAL A 29 -0.59 8.69 -0.97
N SER A 30 -1.78 8.27 -1.42
CA SER A 30 -2.16 6.85 -1.46
C SER A 30 -2.25 6.38 -2.91
N PHE A 31 -1.74 5.19 -3.20
CA PHE A 31 -1.80 4.58 -4.54
C PHE A 31 -1.64 3.06 -4.49
N ASP A 32 -2.02 2.44 -5.59
CA ASP A 32 -1.95 1.00 -5.80
C ASP A 32 -0.64 0.65 -6.51
N LEU A 33 0.01 -0.44 -6.13
CA LEU A 33 1.28 -0.83 -6.75
C LEU A 33 1.08 -1.29 -8.20
N SER A 34 -0.13 -1.76 -8.55
CA SER A 34 -0.47 -2.07 -9.94
C SER A 34 -0.26 -0.88 -10.87
N HIS A 35 -0.62 0.35 -10.46
CA HIS A 35 -0.40 1.56 -11.27
C HIS A 35 1.07 1.79 -11.62
N ILE A 36 1.99 1.35 -10.76
CA ILE A 36 3.43 1.55 -10.92
C ILE A 36 4.17 0.26 -11.30
N GLY A 37 3.46 -0.78 -11.74
CA GLY A 37 4.07 -1.93 -12.42
C GLY A 37 3.90 -3.28 -11.74
N LEU A 38 3.17 -3.38 -10.63
CA LEU A 38 3.00 -4.68 -9.94
C LEU A 38 2.33 -5.73 -10.85
N SER A 39 1.40 -5.30 -11.69
CA SER A 39 0.72 -6.17 -12.66
C SER A 39 1.62 -6.61 -13.83
N ILE A 40 2.84 -6.07 -13.93
CA ILE A 40 3.82 -6.42 -14.96
C ILE A 40 4.91 -7.28 -14.34
N ASP A 41 5.59 -6.75 -13.32
CA ASP A 41 6.70 -7.42 -12.65
C ASP A 41 6.93 -6.80 -11.26
N LYS A 42 7.19 -7.68 -10.28
CA LYS A 42 7.39 -7.31 -8.87
C LYS A 42 8.60 -6.40 -8.67
N GLU A 43 9.69 -6.66 -9.39
CA GLU A 43 10.92 -5.87 -9.26
C GLU A 43 10.80 -4.50 -9.94
N ILE A 44 9.99 -4.38 -11.00
CA ILE A 44 9.62 -3.08 -11.58
C ILE A 44 8.85 -2.23 -10.56
N ALA A 45 7.81 -2.80 -9.93
CA ALA A 45 7.02 -2.11 -8.91
C ALA A 45 7.89 -1.68 -7.72
N TYR A 46 8.78 -2.55 -7.25
CA TYR A 46 9.73 -2.24 -6.18
C TYR A 46 10.63 -1.05 -6.55
N LYS A 47 11.24 -1.05 -7.74
CA LYS A 47 12.12 0.05 -8.18
C LYS A 47 11.38 1.38 -8.29
N HIS A 48 10.17 1.37 -8.83
CA HIS A 48 9.35 2.58 -8.92
C HIS A 48 8.90 3.08 -7.56
N LEU A 49 8.49 2.20 -6.65
CA LEU A 49 8.13 2.58 -5.29
C LEU A 49 9.33 3.16 -4.55
N LEU A 50 10.52 2.56 -4.68
CA LEU A 50 11.75 3.07 -4.08
C LEU A 50 12.04 4.51 -4.52
N GLN A 51 11.91 4.81 -5.81
CA GLN A 51 12.07 6.17 -6.33
C GLN A 51 11.07 7.13 -5.68
N LEU A 52 9.78 6.77 -5.65
CA LEU A 52 8.73 7.61 -5.07
C LEU A 52 8.95 7.85 -3.58
N VAL A 53 9.34 6.82 -2.82
CA VAL A 53 9.59 6.93 -1.37
C VAL A 53 10.76 7.85 -1.08
N GLN A 54 11.86 7.70 -1.83
CA GLN A 54 13.03 8.57 -1.71
C GLN A 54 12.67 10.02 -1.99
N HIS A 55 11.89 10.26 -3.05
CA HIS A 55 11.44 11.60 -3.41
C HIS A 55 10.50 12.20 -2.36
N ALA A 56 9.46 11.46 -1.95
CA ALA A 56 8.52 11.90 -0.92
C ALA A 56 9.22 12.21 0.43
N ASN A 57 10.30 11.50 0.74
CA ASN A 57 11.04 11.71 1.97
C ASN A 57 11.71 13.10 2.03
N THR A 58 12.16 13.64 0.90
CA THR A 58 12.76 14.99 0.84
C THR A 58 11.75 16.10 1.17
N HIS A 59 10.45 15.81 0.96
CA HIS A 59 9.34 16.71 1.25
C HIS A 59 8.63 16.40 2.58
N GLY A 60 9.07 15.38 3.33
CA GLY A 60 8.37 14.93 4.54
C GLY A 60 6.97 14.37 4.29
N ILE A 61 6.70 13.88 3.08
CA ILE A 61 5.43 13.31 2.66
C ILE A 61 5.43 11.80 2.91
N ILE A 62 4.32 11.30 3.45
CA ILE A 62 4.11 9.87 3.68
C ILE A 62 3.44 9.25 2.45
N LEU A 63 3.97 8.14 1.97
CA LEU A 63 3.29 7.31 0.98
C LEU A 63 2.50 6.20 1.67
N MET A 64 1.28 5.93 1.20
CA MET A 64 0.42 4.87 1.73
C MET A 64 0.09 3.90 0.61
N VAL A 65 0.66 2.70 0.67
CA VAL A 65 0.39 1.64 -0.30
C VAL A 65 -1.00 1.07 -0.02
N SER A 66 -1.89 1.16 -1.00
CA SER A 66 -3.21 0.52 -0.93
C SER A 66 -3.08 -1.00 -1.03
N MET A 67 -3.96 -1.73 -0.36
CA MET A 67 -4.13 -3.16 -0.59
C MET A 67 -5.12 -3.37 -1.73
N GLU A 68 -4.74 -4.24 -2.66
CA GLU A 68 -5.52 -4.60 -3.85
C GLU A 68 -6.24 -5.94 -3.62
N GLU A 69 -6.62 -6.66 -4.68
CA GLU A 69 -7.19 -8.01 -4.58
C GLU A 69 -6.23 -9.02 -3.92
N SER A 70 -6.80 -10.09 -3.36
CA SER A 70 -6.08 -11.09 -2.55
C SER A 70 -4.90 -11.75 -3.26
N SER A 71 -4.98 -11.88 -4.59
CA SER A 71 -3.92 -12.44 -5.43
C SER A 71 -2.63 -11.61 -5.45
N LYS A 72 -2.70 -10.33 -5.06
CA LYS A 72 -1.55 -9.41 -5.02
C LYS A 72 -1.02 -9.19 -3.60
N THR A 73 -1.74 -9.64 -2.56
CA THR A 73 -1.42 -9.32 -1.15
C THR A 73 0.03 -9.68 -0.80
N ASP A 74 0.50 -10.88 -1.13
CA ASP A 74 1.88 -11.29 -0.81
C ASP A 74 2.92 -10.41 -1.49
N ALA A 75 2.71 -10.07 -2.77
CA ALA A 75 3.65 -9.23 -3.51
C ALA A 75 3.69 -7.80 -2.95
N ILE A 76 2.54 -7.25 -2.56
CA ILE A 76 2.44 -5.93 -1.91
C ILE A 76 3.15 -5.93 -0.55
N LEU A 77 2.87 -6.93 0.30
CA LEU A 77 3.49 -7.06 1.62
C LEU A 77 5.01 -7.19 1.52
N ASP A 78 5.52 -8.02 0.61
CA ASP A 78 6.95 -8.22 0.42
C ASP A 78 7.67 -6.93 -0.02
N ILE A 79 7.09 -6.20 -0.98
CA ILE A 79 7.64 -4.93 -1.45
C ILE A 79 7.64 -3.92 -0.30
N TYR A 80 6.53 -3.79 0.42
CA TYR A 80 6.39 -2.87 1.55
C TYR A 80 7.45 -3.16 2.64
N LYS A 81 7.59 -4.43 3.06
CA LYS A 81 8.56 -4.84 4.08
C LYS A 81 10.01 -4.50 3.69
N LYS A 82 10.38 -4.71 2.42
CA LYS A 82 11.71 -4.35 1.90
C LYS A 82 11.98 -2.84 1.97
N ILE A 83 10.99 -2.03 1.64
CA ILE A 83 11.12 -0.56 1.65
C ILE A 83 11.11 -0.02 3.07
N THR A 84 10.17 -0.45 3.91
CA THR A 84 10.02 0.10 5.27
C THR A 84 11.17 -0.26 6.19
N ALA A 85 11.98 -1.27 5.84
CA ALA A 85 13.25 -1.57 6.51
C ALA A 85 14.31 -0.46 6.32
N GLN A 86 14.15 0.40 5.31
CA GLN A 86 15.09 1.47 4.96
C GLN A 86 14.47 2.88 5.08
N TYR A 87 13.14 2.99 5.04
CA TYR A 87 12.41 4.27 5.04
C TYR A 87 11.22 4.21 5.99
N ASP A 88 10.97 5.29 6.75
CA ASP A 88 9.86 5.40 7.70
C ASP A 88 8.67 6.22 7.13
N ASN A 89 8.85 6.89 6.00
CA ASN A 89 7.82 7.68 5.32
C ASN A 89 6.89 6.84 4.42
N ILE A 90 6.67 5.58 4.77
CA ILE A 90 5.76 4.67 4.06
C ILE A 90 4.82 3.94 5.03
N GLY A 91 3.58 3.77 4.60
CA GLY A 91 2.57 2.95 5.26
C GLY A 91 1.90 1.98 4.30
N ILE A 92 1.10 1.07 4.86
CA ILE A 92 0.36 0.05 4.12
C ILE A 92 -1.08 -0.02 4.59
N THR A 93 -1.98 -0.30 3.66
CA THR A 93 -3.37 -0.66 3.96
C THR A 93 -3.50 -2.16 4.11
N VAL A 94 -4.36 -2.65 5.01
CA VAL A 94 -4.73 -4.07 5.14
C VAL A 94 -6.24 -4.23 5.25
N GLN A 95 -6.75 -5.39 4.85
CA GLN A 95 -8.18 -5.62 4.67
C GLN A 95 -8.72 -6.58 5.74
N ALA A 96 -9.57 -6.10 6.64
CA ALA A 96 -10.11 -6.88 7.75
C ALA A 96 -10.91 -8.11 7.31
N HIS A 97 -11.47 -8.12 6.09
CA HIS A 97 -12.23 -9.26 5.61
C HIS A 97 -11.40 -10.49 5.22
N LEU A 98 -10.09 -10.36 4.94
CA LEU A 98 -9.28 -11.53 4.59
C LEU A 98 -8.94 -12.31 5.85
N TYR A 99 -9.09 -13.64 5.83
CA TYR A 99 -8.79 -14.46 7.00
C TYR A 99 -7.32 -14.38 7.43
N ARG A 100 -6.41 -14.15 6.47
CA ARG A 100 -4.96 -14.01 6.70
C ARG A 100 -4.55 -12.75 7.46
N THR A 101 -5.39 -11.71 7.48
CA THR A 101 -4.99 -10.36 7.94
C THR A 101 -4.51 -10.32 9.39
N GLU A 102 -5.01 -11.18 10.26
CA GLU A 102 -4.56 -11.25 11.66
C GLU A 102 -3.09 -11.67 11.75
N MET A 103 -2.67 -12.67 10.96
CA MET A 103 -1.27 -13.09 10.90
C MET A 103 -0.39 -12.04 10.23
N ASP A 104 -0.86 -11.45 9.12
CA ASP A 104 -0.11 -10.38 8.45
C ASP A 104 0.11 -9.18 9.39
N LEU A 105 -0.88 -8.81 10.19
CA LEU A 105 -0.77 -7.73 11.17
C LEU A 105 0.26 -8.02 12.26
N GLN A 106 0.32 -9.25 12.79
CA GLN A 106 1.31 -9.64 13.80
C GLN A 106 2.75 -9.46 13.30
N GLU A 107 2.99 -9.66 12.00
CA GLU A 107 4.27 -9.40 11.38
C GLU A 107 4.48 -7.91 11.09
N LEU A 108 3.47 -7.23 10.53
CA LEU A 108 3.56 -5.83 10.13
C LEU A 108 3.82 -4.88 11.31
N VAL A 109 3.33 -5.18 12.51
CA VAL A 109 3.58 -4.34 13.71
C VAL A 109 5.04 -4.33 14.15
N GLN A 110 5.89 -5.22 13.60
CA GLN A 110 7.33 -5.19 13.84
C GLN A 110 8.06 -4.12 13.01
N TYR A 111 7.37 -3.50 12.04
CA TYR A 111 7.90 -2.46 11.16
C TYR A 111 7.42 -1.07 11.59
N PRO A 112 8.21 -0.01 11.34
CA PRO A 112 7.88 1.34 11.82
C PRO A 112 6.77 2.04 11.03
N GLY A 113 6.41 1.53 9.85
CA GLY A 113 5.48 2.18 8.95
C GLY A 113 4.04 2.15 9.45
N LYS A 114 3.23 3.11 8.97
CA LYS A 114 1.82 3.23 9.36
C LYS A 114 0.98 2.10 8.77
N ILE A 115 0.05 1.56 9.56
CA ILE A 115 -0.92 0.58 9.09
C ILE A 115 -2.31 1.24 9.04
N ARG A 116 -2.98 1.16 7.89
CA ARG A 116 -4.38 1.56 7.69
C ARG A 116 -5.23 0.31 7.57
N ILE A 117 -6.18 0.10 8.47
CA ILE A 117 -7.13 -1.01 8.37
C ILE A 117 -8.34 -0.53 7.58
N VAL A 118 -8.82 -1.33 6.63
CA VAL A 118 -10.10 -1.14 5.92
C VAL A 118 -10.91 -2.43 6.00
N LYS A 119 -12.22 -2.39 5.72
CA LYS A 119 -13.02 -3.63 5.66
C LYS A 119 -12.62 -4.53 4.48
N GLY A 120 -12.18 -3.94 3.38
CA GLY A 120 -11.97 -4.62 2.10
C GLY A 120 -13.01 -4.15 1.06
N ALA A 121 -12.55 -3.96 -0.18
CA ALA A 121 -13.36 -3.46 -1.29
C ALA A 121 -13.62 -4.52 -2.37
N PHE A 122 -12.76 -5.54 -2.45
CA PHE A 122 -12.81 -6.56 -3.49
C PHE A 122 -13.76 -7.70 -3.13
N GLN A 123 -14.34 -8.30 -4.16
CA GLN A 123 -15.12 -9.52 -4.02
C GLN A 123 -14.17 -10.70 -4.08
N GLU A 124 -14.05 -11.41 -2.97
CA GLU A 124 -13.14 -12.54 -2.81
C GLU A 124 -13.95 -13.81 -2.51
N PRO A 125 -13.44 -14.99 -2.89
CA PRO A 125 -14.04 -16.26 -2.50
C PRO A 125 -14.25 -16.37 -0.98
N SER A 126 -15.37 -16.96 -0.56
CA SER A 126 -15.72 -17.15 0.85
C SER A 126 -14.73 -18.05 1.62
N THR A 127 -13.89 -18.80 0.90
CA THR A 127 -12.78 -19.58 1.45
C THR A 127 -11.60 -18.72 1.89
N MET A 128 -11.48 -17.48 1.39
CA MET A 128 -10.38 -16.56 1.69
C MET A 128 -10.83 -15.31 2.46
N ALA A 129 -12.12 -14.95 2.35
CA ALA A 129 -12.64 -13.74 2.96
C ALA A 129 -13.99 -13.92 3.64
N MET A 130 -14.22 -13.07 4.64
CA MET A 130 -15.51 -12.85 5.26
C MET A 130 -16.42 -12.02 4.34
N GLU A 131 -17.68 -12.39 4.24
CA GLU A 131 -18.69 -11.57 3.57
C GLU A 131 -19.02 -10.30 4.38
N ARG A 132 -19.58 -9.29 3.70
CA ARG A 132 -20.07 -8.07 4.36
C ARG A 132 -21.17 -8.41 5.34
N SER A 133 -20.85 -8.30 6.63
CA SER A 133 -21.71 -8.76 7.71
C SER A 133 -21.37 -8.04 9.03
N GLU A 134 -22.22 -8.19 10.04
CA GLU A 134 -21.91 -7.75 11.41
C GLU A 134 -20.69 -8.45 11.99
N ALA A 135 -20.38 -9.68 11.54
CA ALA A 135 -19.15 -10.35 11.93
C ALA A 135 -17.91 -9.61 11.39
N LEU A 136 -17.95 -9.15 10.13
CA LEU A 136 -16.88 -8.31 9.56
C LEU A 136 -16.75 -6.97 10.29
N ASN A 137 -17.87 -6.36 10.68
CA ASN A 137 -17.85 -5.13 11.48
C ASN A 137 -17.10 -5.33 12.81
N ARG A 138 -17.40 -6.42 13.52
CA ARG A 138 -16.71 -6.78 14.76
C ARG A 138 -15.24 -7.07 14.53
N ARG A 139 -14.90 -7.83 13.48
CA ARG A 139 -13.50 -8.11 13.10
C ARG A 139 -12.71 -6.81 12.88
N TYR A 140 -13.27 -5.86 12.13
CA TYR A 140 -12.62 -4.57 11.87
C TYR A 140 -12.33 -3.77 13.14
N LEU A 141 -13.19 -3.84 14.16
CA LEU A 141 -12.99 -3.14 15.44
C LEU A 141 -12.03 -3.87 16.39
N GLN A 142 -11.80 -5.17 16.17
CA GLN A 142 -10.90 -5.99 16.98
C GLN A 142 -9.43 -5.90 16.54
N LEU A 143 -9.20 -5.69 15.25
CA LEU A 143 -7.88 -5.47 14.66
C LEU A 143 -7.38 -4.05 14.96
#